data_AF-C9YFA6-F1
#
_entry.id   AF-C9YFA6-F1
#
_cell.length_a   1.000
_cell.length_b   1.000
_cell.length_c   1.000
_cell.angle_alpha   90.00
_cell.angle_beta   90.00
_cell.angle_gamma   90.00
#
_symmetry.space_group_name_H-M   'P 1'
#
loop_
_entity.id
_entity.type
_entity.pdbx_description
1 polymer ?
#
loop_
_entity_poly.entity_id
_entity_poly.type
_entity_poly.pdbx_seq_one_letter_code
_entity_poly.pdbx_strand_id
1 'polypeptide(L)' 'MCHVEQFKTSDGKVLLDSQVQNLVDAMAAFTPPAAGQAMLTGSAATRLTLVIPANWQ' A
#
# COMPACT_ATOMS: atom_id res chain seq x y z
N MET A 1 4.72 -17.78 -16.32
CA MET A 1 4.76 -17.50 -14.87
C MET A 1 5.38 -16.13 -14.74
N CYS A 2 4.59 -15.09 -14.49
CA CYS A 2 5.11 -13.72 -14.46
C CYS A 2 5.19 -13.28 -13.01
N HIS A 3 6.41 -13.13 -12.49
CA HIS A 3 6.70 -12.52 -11.20
C HIS A 3 7.26 -11.14 -11.46
N VAL A 4 6.73 -10.14 -10.76
CA VAL A 4 7.25 -8.77 -10.87
C VAL A 4 8.24 -8.59 -9.73
N GLU A 5 9.52 -8.58 -10.06
CA GLU A 5 10.60 -8.47 -9.08
C GLU A 5 10.73 -7.07 -8.47
N GLN A 6 10.30 -6.04 -9.23
CA GLN A 6 10.51 -4.63 -8.85
C GLN A 6 9.41 -3.74 -9.42
N PHE A 7 8.86 -2.85 -8.59
CA PHE A 7 8.00 -1.76 -9.03
C PHE A 7 8.80 -0.46 -9.01
N LYS A 8 8.93 0.19 -10.17
CA LYS A 8 9.54 1.51 -10.29
C LYS A 8 8.46 2.55 -10.47
N THR A 9 8.55 3.62 -9.70
CA THR A 9 7.65 4.77 -9.83
C THR A 9 8.32 5.91 -10.55
N SER A 10 7.53 6.79 -11.16
CA SER A 10 8.05 7.94 -11.92
C SER A 10 8.87 8.92 -11.06
N ASP A 11 8.75 8.83 -9.74
CA ASP A 11 9.53 9.58 -8.75
C ASP A 11 10.88 8.91 -8.39
N GLY A 12 11.20 7.77 -9.01
CA GLY A 12 12.46 7.05 -8.82
C GLY A 12 12.47 6.04 -7.66
N LYS A 13 11.38 5.93 -6.88
CA LYS A 13 11.26 4.91 -5.83
C LYS A 13 11.12 3.51 -6.43
N VAL A 14 11.85 2.56 -5.87
CA VAL A 14 11.87 1.16 -6.29
C VAL A 14 11.36 0.29 -5.15
N LEU A 15 10.29 -0.45 -5.36
CA LEU A 15 9.78 -1.42 -4.41
C LEU A 15 10.17 -2.83 -4.88
N LEU A 16 10.96 -3.54 -4.10
CA LEU A 16 11.32 -4.93 -4.37
C LEU A 16 10.14 -5.86 -4.03
N ASP A 17 10.02 -7.00 -4.71
CA ASP A 17 8.96 -7.98 -4.44
C ASP A 17 8.94 -8.45 -2.97
N SER A 18 10.11 -8.57 -2.35
CA SER A 18 10.26 -8.89 -0.93
C SER A 18 9.65 -7.84 0.00
N GLN A 19 9.54 -6.59 -0.47
CA GLN A 19 8.93 -5.47 0.25
C GLN A 19 7.44 -5.31 -0.10
N VAL A 20 6.99 -5.87 -1.23
CA VAL A 20 5.57 -5.88 -1.64
C VAL A 20 4.73 -6.61 -0.61
N GLN A 21 5.19 -7.73 -0.09
CA GLN A 21 4.42 -8.50 0.89
C GLN A 21 4.21 -7.69 2.19
N ASN A 22 5.22 -6.94 2.64
CA ASN A 22 5.12 -6.06 3.82
C ASN A 22 4.15 -4.90 3.58
N LEU A 23 4.20 -4.30 2.38
CA LEU A 23 3.25 -3.26 1.99
C LEU A 23 1.82 -3.79 1.95
N VAL A 24 1.61 -4.97 1.37
CA VAL A 24 0.30 -5.62 1.29
C VAL A 24 -0.23 -5.98 2.67
N ASP A 25 0.61 -6.52 3.56
CA ASP A 25 0.22 -6.82 4.94
C ASP A 25 -0.15 -5.54 5.71
N ALA A 26 0.66 -4.49 5.58
CA ALA A 26 0.40 -3.19 6.18
C ALA A 26 -0.91 -2.57 5.67
N MET A 27 -1.25 -2.74 4.38
CA MET A 27 -2.53 -2.31 3.81
C MET A 27 -3.70 -3.24 4.18
N ALA A 28 -3.47 -4.54 4.31
CA ALA A 28 -4.48 -5.54 4.69
C ALA A 28 -4.88 -5.42 6.17
N ALA A 29 -3.98 -4.90 7.01
CA ALA A 29 -4.29 -4.51 8.38
C ALA A 29 -5.34 -3.38 8.47
N PHE A 30 -5.71 -2.74 7.35
CA PHE A 30 -6.84 -1.82 7.30
C PHE A 30 -8.13 -2.59 7.06
N THR A 31 -9.03 -2.51 8.03
CA THR A 31 -10.39 -3.04 7.89
C THR A 31 -11.14 -2.22 6.82
N PRO A 32 -11.65 -2.87 5.75
CA PRO A 32 -12.49 -2.18 4.79
C PRO A 32 -13.73 -1.61 5.49
N PRO A 33 -14.18 -0.39 5.13
CA PRO A 33 -15.41 0.16 5.68
C PRO A 33 -16.60 -0.75 5.33
N ALA A 34 -17.62 -0.75 6.18
CA ALA A 34 -18.81 -1.58 5.97
C ALA A 34 -19.37 -1.39 4.56
N ALA A 35 -19.73 -2.50 3.90
CA ALA A 35 -20.30 -2.48 2.55
C ALA A 35 -21.52 -1.56 2.53
N GLY A 36 -21.38 -0.39 1.90
CA GLY A 36 -22.38 0.70 1.96
C GLY A 36 -21.77 2.07 2.27
N GLN A 37 -20.58 2.14 2.86
CA GLN A 37 -19.79 3.36 2.97
C GLN A 37 -18.68 3.36 1.92
N ALA A 38 -18.93 4.01 0.78
CA ALA A 38 -17.95 4.18 -0.30
C ALA A 38 -16.79 5.13 0.06
N MET A 39 -16.74 5.66 1.28
CA MET A 39 -15.72 6.61 1.71
C MET A 39 -14.84 6.01 2.81
N LEU A 40 -13.56 5.85 2.50
CA LEU A 40 -12.50 5.81 3.49
C LEU A 40 -12.66 7.04 4.37
N THR A 41 -12.92 6.85 5.67
CA THR A 41 -12.93 7.95 6.62
C THR A 41 -11.56 8.65 6.55
N GLY A 42 -11.51 9.98 6.71
CA GLY A 42 -10.27 10.75 6.51
C GLY A 42 -9.06 10.20 7.27
N SER A 43 -9.30 9.59 8.44
CA SER A 43 -8.29 8.91 9.26
C SER A 43 -7.63 7.69 8.58
N ALA A 44 -8.39 6.89 7.83
CA ALA A 44 -7.86 5.76 7.07
C ALA A 44 -6.98 6.23 5.91
N ALA A 45 -7.43 7.28 5.20
CA ALA A 45 -6.66 7.91 4.14
C ALA A 45 -5.33 8.48 4.67
N THR A 46 -5.35 9.25 5.77
CA THR A 46 -4.11 9.81 6.37
C THR A 46 -3.11 8.73 6.77
N ARG A 47 -3.59 7.61 7.31
CA ARG A 47 -2.72 6.48 7.66
C ARG A 47 -2.15 5.80 6.42
N LEU A 48 -2.95 5.56 5.38
CA LEU A 48 -2.49 5.02 4.09
C LEU A 48 -1.43 5.90 3.44
N THR A 49 -1.60 7.23 3.50
CA THR A 49 -0.60 8.20 3.02
C THR A 49 0.73 8.12 3.78
N LEU A 50 0.76 7.55 4.99
CA LEU A 50 1.98 7.35 5.77
C LEU A 50 2.63 5.98 5.50
N VAL A 51 1.85 4.90 5.51
CA VAL A 51 2.41 3.54 5.32
C VAL A 51 2.89 3.30 3.90
N ILE A 52 2.23 3.83 2.87
CA ILE A 52 2.66 3.60 1.48
C ILE A 52 4.08 4.12 1.24
N PRO A 53 4.39 5.43 1.45
CA PRO A 53 5.74 5.92 1.24
C PRO A 53 6.76 5.34 2.23
N ALA A 54 6.35 5.00 3.46
CA ALA A 54 7.26 4.38 4.43
C ALA A 54 7.67 2.95 4.04
N ASN A 55 6.84 2.23 3.28
CA ASN A 55 7.14 0.89 2.78
C ASN A 55 7.73 0.91 1.36
N TRP A 56 7.96 2.10 0.76
CA TRP A 56 8.53 2.27 -0.59
C TRP A 56 10.00 2.72 -0.55
N GLN A 57 10.81 2.07 0.30
CA GLN A 57 12.24 2.38 0.47
C GLN A 57 13.14 1.69 -0.56
#